data_AF-A0A4R0I2A4-F1
#
_entry.id   AF-A0A4R0I2A4-F1
#
_cell.length_a   1.000
_cell.length_b   1.000
_cell.length_c   1.000
_cell.angle_alpha   90.00
_cell.angle_beta   90.00
_cell.angle_gamma   90.00
#
_symmetry.space_group_name_H-M   'P 1'
#
loop_
_entity.id
_entity.type
_entity.pdbx_description
1 polymer ?
#
loop_
_entity_poly.entity_id
_entity_poly.type
_entity_poly.pdbx_seq_one_letter_code
_entity_poly.pdbx_strand_id
1 'polypeptide(L)'
;MSSLSSAAGVGPSDLSPRLKLVNIVPTAALALLIATLLLAGTPQSAPSPDRFLANGRALGPGWLAALSVAITIWSIALQPFEMSLIRALEGYWPASRLFNEIGQRALWLQRRRHRALHHAAASELNAPQVTAARGVLAQWPKDEADVLPMALGNRLRAMERRGAAGYGMDAVRSFPRLYLALPASALVPLGQARDQLDAAVRFCFVFAVGSVVSAGLLVAHGWWLLLPLGLAVMSVASYRAALVAAVNYGALVSAAFNVYHLRLLDETGVLRPTDTAAARRAHVALEAMQTGDSTRSVRYAPK
;
A
#
# COMPACT_ATOMS: atom_id res chain seq x y z
N MET A 1 10.78 5.96 11.66
CA MET A 1 9.72 6.86 11.17
C MET A 1 8.56 5.97 10.73
N SER A 2 7.53 5.90 11.56
CA SER A 2 6.34 5.06 11.42
C SER A 2 5.56 5.48 10.17
N SER A 3 5.41 4.62 9.17
CA SER A 3 4.41 4.88 8.13
C SER A 3 3.02 4.79 8.76
N LEU A 4 2.04 5.51 8.22
CA LEU A 4 0.63 5.48 8.65
C LEU A 4 0.06 4.06 8.81
N SER A 5 0.65 3.08 8.14
CA SER A 5 0.31 1.67 8.22
C SER A 5 0.57 1.00 9.57
N SER A 6 1.53 1.46 10.38
CA SER A 6 1.73 0.91 11.75
C SER A 6 0.79 1.51 12.79
N ALA A 7 0.18 2.64 12.45
CA ALA A 7 -0.51 3.50 13.39
C ALA A 7 -2.05 3.34 13.32
N ALA A 8 -2.55 2.65 12.29
CA ALA A 8 -3.97 2.35 12.11
C ALA A 8 -4.48 1.16 12.94
N GLY A 9 -3.61 0.42 13.66
CA GLY A 9 -4.00 -0.45 14.77
C GLY A 9 -5.25 -1.31 14.59
N VAL A 10 -5.49 -1.88 13.40
CA VAL A 10 -6.64 -2.77 13.19
C VAL A 10 -6.32 -4.11 13.80
N GLY A 11 -6.91 -4.41 14.96
CA GLY A 11 -6.84 -5.72 15.59
C GLY A 11 -7.55 -6.79 14.74
N PRO A 12 -7.10 -8.05 14.77
CA PRO A 12 -7.62 -9.15 13.95
C PRO A 12 -9.08 -9.56 14.25
N SER A 13 -9.74 -8.95 15.23
CA SER A 13 -11.09 -9.29 15.69
C SER A 13 -12.24 -8.62 14.91
N ASP A 14 -12.00 -7.53 14.18
CA ASP A 14 -13.08 -6.74 13.53
C ASP A 14 -13.16 -6.91 12.00
N LEU A 15 -12.34 -7.79 11.42
CA LEU A 15 -12.37 -8.05 9.99
C LEU A 15 -13.47 -9.07 9.66
N SER A 16 -14.46 -8.64 8.87
CA SER A 16 -15.49 -9.53 8.32
C SER A 16 -14.87 -10.77 7.66
N PRO A 17 -15.52 -11.95 7.64
CA PRO A 17 -14.97 -13.17 7.02
C PRO A 17 -14.51 -12.99 5.57
N ARG A 18 -15.14 -12.08 4.82
CA ARG A 18 -14.76 -11.70 3.45
C ARG A 18 -13.35 -11.10 3.40
N LEU A 19 -12.96 -10.33 4.41
CA LEU A 19 -11.66 -9.68 4.53
C LEU A 19 -10.52 -10.65 4.87
N LYS A 20 -10.79 -11.70 5.66
CA LYS A 20 -9.82 -12.78 5.87
C LYS A 20 -9.55 -13.59 4.59
N LEU A 21 -10.58 -13.76 3.75
CA LEU A 21 -10.46 -14.41 2.44
C LEU A 21 -9.58 -13.64 1.47
N VAL A 22 -9.71 -12.31 1.40
CA VAL A 22 -8.90 -11.47 0.50
C VAL A 22 -7.39 -11.59 0.79
N ASN A 23 -7.03 -11.86 2.05
CA ASN A 23 -5.63 -11.99 2.46
C ASN A 23 -5.03 -13.38 2.18
N ILE A 24 -5.84 -14.44 2.18
CA ILE A 24 -5.40 -15.83 1.96
C ILE A 24 -5.39 -16.22 0.47
N VAL A 25 -6.28 -15.64 -0.33
CA VAL A 25 -6.43 -16.00 -1.75
C VAL A 25 -5.14 -15.84 -2.55
N PRO A 26 -4.37 -14.72 -2.46
CA PRO A 26 -3.15 -14.58 -3.26
C PRO A 26 -2.07 -15.61 -2.89
N THR A 27 -1.85 -15.86 -1.60
CA THR A 27 -0.84 -16.82 -1.13
C THR A 27 -1.23 -18.26 -1.47
N ALA A 28 -2.53 -18.59 -1.33
CA ALA A 28 -3.07 -19.87 -1.75
C ALA A 28 -2.92 -20.08 -3.26
N ALA A 29 -3.20 -19.07 -4.08
CA ALA A 29 -3.06 -19.15 -5.53
C ALA A 29 -1.60 -19.43 -5.95
N LEU A 30 -0.62 -18.79 -5.31
CA LEU A 30 0.79 -19.06 -5.56
C LEU A 30 1.19 -20.50 -5.19
N ALA A 31 0.77 -20.97 -4.01
CA ALA A 31 1.06 -22.31 -3.55
C ALA A 31 0.41 -23.38 -4.46
N LEU A 32 -0.84 -23.17 -4.87
CA LEU A 32 -1.56 -24.04 -5.79
C LEU A 32 -0.89 -24.07 -7.17
N LEU A 33 -0.46 -22.92 -7.69
CA LEU A 33 0.29 -22.84 -8.94
C LEU A 33 1.57 -23.69 -8.88
N ILE A 34 2.37 -23.51 -7.83
CA ILE A 34 3.63 -24.24 -7.66
C ILE A 34 3.37 -25.73 -7.49
N ALA A 35 2.43 -26.11 -6.61
CA ALA A 35 2.06 -27.51 -6.40
C ALA A 35 1.58 -28.18 -7.70
N THR A 36 0.77 -27.47 -8.49
CA THR A 36 0.29 -27.96 -9.79
C THR A 36 1.44 -28.20 -10.76
N LEU A 37 2.37 -27.25 -10.88
CA LEU A 37 3.53 -27.39 -11.77
C LEU A 37 4.44 -28.57 -11.36
N LEU A 38 4.67 -28.73 -10.06
CA LEU A 38 5.49 -29.84 -9.55
C LEU A 38 4.79 -31.19 -9.78
N LEU A 39 3.50 -31.29 -9.47
CA LEU A 39 2.72 -32.51 -9.72
C LEU A 39 2.60 -32.83 -11.20
N ALA A 40 2.59 -31.82 -12.07
CA ALA A 40 2.59 -32.02 -13.53
C ALA A 40 3.94 -32.51 -14.09
N GLY A 41 5.00 -32.60 -13.26
CA GLY A 41 6.29 -33.20 -13.61
C GLY A 41 7.43 -32.21 -13.87
N THR A 42 7.27 -30.93 -13.56
CA THR A 42 8.35 -29.94 -13.71
C THR A 42 9.33 -29.98 -12.53
N PRO A 43 10.63 -29.71 -12.74
CA PRO A 43 11.28 -29.32 -14.00
C PRO A 43 11.76 -30.50 -14.87
N GLN A 44 11.58 -31.75 -14.46
CA GLN A 44 12.15 -32.91 -15.18
C GLN A 44 11.47 -33.19 -16.52
N SER A 45 10.24 -32.73 -16.70
CA SER A 45 9.48 -32.94 -17.92
C SER A 45 8.44 -31.85 -18.16
N ALA A 46 7.98 -31.77 -19.41
CA ALA A 46 6.92 -30.84 -19.80
C ALA A 46 5.66 -31.10 -18.96
N PRO A 47 4.98 -30.07 -18.44
CA PRO A 47 3.74 -30.25 -17.69
C PRO A 47 2.74 -31.13 -18.46
N SER A 48 2.21 -32.18 -17.82
CA SER A 48 1.12 -32.97 -18.40
C SER A 48 -0.01 -33.24 -17.41
N PRO A 49 -1.29 -33.17 -17.84
CA PRO A 49 -2.43 -33.49 -16.99
C PRO A 49 -2.40 -34.93 -16.46
N ASP A 50 -1.94 -35.89 -17.26
CA ASP A 50 -1.86 -37.29 -16.86
C ASP A 50 -0.88 -37.50 -15.71
N ARG A 51 0.26 -36.81 -15.72
CA ARG A 51 1.23 -36.86 -14.62
C ARG A 51 0.70 -36.21 -13.36
N PHE A 52 0.01 -35.07 -13.50
CA PHE A 52 -0.65 -34.43 -12.37
C PHE A 52 -1.63 -35.39 -11.68
N LEU A 53 -2.47 -36.08 -12.46
CA LEU A 53 -3.43 -37.05 -11.93
C LEU A 53 -2.74 -38.29 -11.33
N ALA A 54 -1.73 -38.82 -12.00
CA ALA A 54 -0.99 -39.99 -11.52
C ALA A 54 -0.26 -39.69 -10.19
N ASN A 55 0.48 -38.57 -10.14
CA ASN A 55 1.21 -38.14 -8.94
C ASN A 55 0.24 -37.78 -7.80
N GLY A 56 -0.86 -37.09 -8.12
CA GLY A 56 -1.89 -36.77 -7.13
C GLY A 56 -2.57 -38.00 -6.54
N ARG A 57 -2.81 -39.06 -7.34
CA ARG A 57 -3.34 -40.34 -6.85
C ARG A 57 -2.31 -41.10 -6.01
N ALA A 58 -1.04 -41.09 -6.41
CA ALA A 58 0.04 -41.76 -5.69
C ALA A 58 0.25 -41.20 -4.27
N LEU A 59 0.02 -39.90 -4.08
CA LEU A 59 0.12 -39.23 -2.78
C LEU A 59 -1.11 -39.48 -1.85
N GLY A 60 -2.17 -40.13 -2.36
CA GLY A 60 -3.42 -40.38 -1.63
C GLY A 60 -4.27 -39.11 -1.38
N PRO A 61 -5.40 -39.18 -0.65
CA PRO A 61 -6.22 -38.00 -0.39
C PRO A 61 -5.59 -37.03 0.64
N GLY A 62 -4.64 -37.49 1.45
CA GLY A 62 -4.06 -36.72 2.56
C GLY A 62 -3.25 -35.49 2.14
N TRP A 63 -2.67 -35.46 0.93
CA TRP A 63 -1.86 -34.32 0.51
C TRP A 63 -2.68 -33.05 0.29
N LEU A 64 -3.97 -33.14 -0.06
CA LEU A 64 -4.85 -31.97 -0.19
C LEU A 64 -5.08 -31.31 1.17
N ALA A 65 -5.28 -32.12 2.21
CA ALA A 65 -5.38 -31.63 3.58
C ALA A 65 -4.04 -31.02 4.03
N ALA A 66 -2.92 -31.70 3.78
CA ALA A 66 -1.59 -31.19 4.10
C ALA A 66 -1.26 -29.88 3.36
N LEU A 67 -1.63 -29.77 2.08
CA LEU A 67 -1.46 -28.55 1.29
C LEU A 67 -2.32 -27.41 1.84
N SER A 68 -3.56 -27.69 2.22
CA SER A 68 -4.46 -26.69 2.82
C SER A 68 -3.91 -26.17 4.15
N VAL A 69 -3.38 -27.07 5.00
CA VAL A 69 -2.70 -26.72 6.25
C VAL A 69 -1.45 -25.90 5.96
N ALA A 70 -0.62 -26.32 5.00
CA ALA A 70 0.60 -25.61 4.62
C ALA A 70 0.30 -24.21 4.08
N ILE A 71 -0.72 -24.04 3.22
CA ILE A 71 -1.19 -22.75 2.73
C ILE A 71 -1.63 -21.85 3.89
N THR A 72 -2.35 -22.41 4.87
CA THR A 72 -2.81 -21.65 6.04
C THR A 72 -1.63 -21.19 6.90
N ILE A 73 -0.71 -22.10 7.22
CA ILE A 73 0.52 -21.79 7.98
C ILE A 73 1.35 -20.74 7.26
N TRP A 74 1.57 -20.89 5.95
CA TRP A 74 2.32 -19.92 5.15
C TRP A 74 1.62 -18.56 5.09
N SER A 75 0.29 -18.54 4.96
CA SER A 75 -0.46 -17.28 4.93
C SER A 75 -0.33 -16.52 6.25
N ILE A 76 -0.36 -17.23 7.39
CA ILE A 76 -0.12 -16.64 8.71
C ILE A 76 1.33 -16.16 8.84
N ALA A 77 2.29 -17.00 8.43
CA ALA A 77 3.72 -16.68 8.50
C ALA A 77 4.12 -15.47 7.65
N LEU A 78 3.39 -15.19 6.56
CA LEU A 78 3.63 -14.04 5.69
C LEU A 78 2.96 -12.74 6.17
N GLN A 79 2.04 -12.78 7.14
CA GLN A 79 1.38 -11.56 7.64
C GLN A 79 2.37 -10.47 8.11
N PRO A 80 3.43 -10.78 8.89
CA PRO A 80 4.39 -9.75 9.31
C PRO A 80 5.15 -9.11 8.14
N PHE A 81 5.22 -9.78 6.99
CA PHE A 81 5.95 -9.32 5.82
C PHE A 81 5.14 -8.36 4.95
N GLU A 82 3.84 -8.21 5.16
CA GLU A 82 2.97 -7.33 4.38
C GLU A 82 3.47 -5.88 4.37
N MET A 83 3.90 -5.40 5.54
CA MET A 83 4.52 -4.09 5.70
C MET A 83 5.80 -3.97 4.85
N SER A 84 6.60 -5.04 4.81
CA SER A 84 7.84 -5.07 4.04
C SER A 84 7.57 -5.08 2.53
N LEU A 85 6.50 -5.76 2.08
CA LEU A 85 6.09 -5.78 0.68
C LEU A 85 5.69 -4.39 0.19
N ILE A 86 4.85 -3.69 0.97
CA ILE A 86 4.45 -2.31 0.66
C ILE A 86 5.68 -1.41 0.61
N ARG A 87 6.54 -1.47 1.64
CA ARG A 87 7.77 -0.68 1.69
C ARG A 87 8.72 -0.95 0.52
N ALA A 88 8.83 -2.21 0.09
CA ALA A 88 9.60 -2.57 -1.10
C ALA A 88 9.02 -1.92 -2.37
N LEU A 89 7.69 -1.88 -2.53
CA LEU A 89 7.03 -1.23 -3.65
C LEU A 89 6.97 0.31 -3.53
N GLU A 90 7.14 0.86 -2.33
CA GLU A 90 7.36 2.29 -2.10
C GLU A 90 8.80 2.73 -2.45
N GLY A 91 9.73 1.78 -2.51
CA GLY A 91 11.15 2.04 -2.79
C GLY A 91 12.03 2.14 -1.54
N TYR A 92 11.53 1.73 -0.37
CA TYR A 92 12.35 1.56 0.83
C TYR A 92 13.06 0.21 0.77
N TRP A 93 14.18 0.18 0.09
CA TRP A 93 15.00 -1.04 -0.04
C TRP A 93 16.08 -1.11 1.05
N PRO A 94 16.56 -2.31 1.40
CA PRO A 94 17.69 -2.48 2.32
C PRO A 94 18.92 -1.72 1.82
N ALA A 95 19.73 -1.21 2.74
CA ALA A 95 20.97 -0.48 2.43
C ALA A 95 22.08 -1.44 1.96
N SER A 96 21.90 -2.04 0.78
CA SER A 96 22.90 -2.85 0.09
C SER A 96 23.44 -2.11 -1.13
N ARG A 97 24.68 -2.41 -1.55
CA ARG A 97 25.29 -1.77 -2.72
C ARG A 97 24.41 -1.92 -3.98
N LEU A 98 23.85 -3.11 -4.20
CA LEU A 98 22.98 -3.39 -5.35
C LEU A 98 21.71 -2.54 -5.34
N PHE A 99 20.98 -2.52 -4.22
CA PHE A 99 19.72 -1.78 -4.13
C PHE A 99 19.93 -0.26 -4.06
N ASN A 100 21.06 0.20 -3.53
CA ASN A 100 21.40 1.61 -3.53
C ASN A 100 21.61 2.15 -4.95
N GLU A 101 22.33 1.44 -5.81
CA GLU A 101 22.55 1.85 -7.20
C GLU A 101 21.24 1.90 -7.99
N ILE A 102 20.42 0.85 -7.88
CA ILE A 102 19.10 0.80 -8.52
C ILE A 102 18.20 1.90 -7.96
N GLY A 103 18.25 2.13 -6.65
CA GLY A 103 17.47 3.14 -5.93
C GLY A 103 17.81 4.55 -6.37
N GLN A 104 19.11 4.87 -6.51
CA GLN A 104 19.57 6.17 -6.97
C GLN A 104 19.16 6.44 -8.42
N ARG A 105 19.28 5.43 -9.30
CA ARG A 105 18.83 5.56 -10.71
C ARG A 105 17.33 5.76 -10.80
N ALA A 106 16.55 4.95 -10.07
CA ALA A 106 15.10 5.09 -10.01
C ALA A 106 14.69 6.45 -9.44
N LEU A 107 15.31 6.90 -8.34
CA LEU A 107 15.08 8.22 -7.75
C LEU A 107 15.41 9.36 -8.73
N TRP A 108 16.53 9.28 -9.43
CA TRP A 108 16.90 10.25 -10.46
C TRP A 108 15.85 10.33 -11.57
N LEU A 109 15.36 9.18 -12.06
CA LEU A 109 14.28 9.12 -13.05
C LEU A 109 12.99 9.76 -12.53
N GLN A 110 12.61 9.48 -11.28
CA GLN A 110 11.41 10.08 -10.68
C GLN A 110 11.56 11.58 -10.49
N ARG A 111 12.71 12.07 -10.02
CA ARG A 111 12.99 13.51 -9.90
C ARG A 111 12.98 14.23 -11.25
N ARG A 112 13.52 13.59 -12.29
CA ARG A 112 13.43 14.11 -13.66
C ARG A 112 11.96 14.23 -14.11
N ARG A 113 11.14 13.21 -13.85
CA ARG A 113 9.70 13.23 -14.14
C ARG A 113 8.96 14.30 -13.33
N HIS A 114 9.28 14.44 -12.05
CA HIS A 114 8.70 15.44 -11.15
C HIS A 114 8.98 16.87 -11.66
N ARG A 115 10.24 17.18 -12.01
CA ARG A 115 10.60 18.47 -12.60
C ARG A 115 9.89 18.73 -13.93
N ALA A 116 9.81 17.72 -14.81
CA ALA A 116 9.08 17.85 -16.07
C ALA A 116 7.58 18.12 -15.86
N LEU A 117 6.96 17.46 -14.88
CA LEU A 117 5.56 17.70 -14.50
C LEU A 117 5.35 19.10 -13.93
N HIS A 118 6.26 19.59 -13.08
CA HIS A 118 6.23 20.97 -12.58
C HIS A 118 6.29 22.00 -13.71
N HIS A 119 7.24 21.82 -14.65
CA HIS A 119 7.33 22.71 -15.82
C HIS A 119 6.06 22.67 -16.68
N ALA A 120 5.49 21.47 -16.93
CA ALA A 120 4.26 21.33 -17.68
C ALA A 120 3.04 21.92 -16.96
N ALA A 121 3.00 21.86 -15.63
CA ALA A 121 1.89 22.36 -14.81
C ALA A 121 1.96 23.87 -14.55
N ALA A 122 3.13 24.49 -14.68
CA ALA A 122 3.39 25.90 -14.42
C ALA A 122 2.82 26.85 -15.48
N SER A 123 2.46 26.35 -16.67
CA SER A 123 1.82 27.17 -17.70
C SER A 123 0.48 27.73 -17.18
N GLU A 124 0.23 29.02 -17.40
CA GLU A 124 -1.05 29.67 -17.07
C GLU A 124 -2.16 29.34 -18.07
N LEU A 125 -1.82 28.75 -19.22
CA LEU A 125 -2.77 28.37 -20.25
C LEU A 125 -3.73 27.31 -19.71
N ASN A 126 -5.04 27.51 -19.89
CA ASN A 126 -6.07 26.51 -19.64
C ASN A 126 -6.14 25.47 -20.76
N ALA A 127 -4.98 24.89 -21.10
CA ALA A 127 -4.89 23.81 -22.09
C ALA A 127 -5.15 22.45 -21.43
N PRO A 128 -5.81 21.48 -22.11
CA PRO A 128 -6.07 20.15 -21.55
C PRO A 128 -4.81 19.44 -21.03
N GLN A 129 -3.66 19.65 -21.68
CA GLN A 129 -2.38 19.06 -21.28
C GLN A 129 -1.89 19.62 -19.94
N VAL A 130 -2.08 20.92 -19.69
CA VAL A 130 -1.69 21.58 -18.43
C VAL A 130 -2.57 21.09 -17.29
N THR A 131 -3.89 20.98 -17.51
CA THR A 131 -4.83 20.41 -16.53
C THR A 131 -4.48 18.95 -16.21
N ALA A 132 -4.15 18.13 -17.21
CA ALA A 132 -3.71 16.77 -17.01
C ALA A 132 -2.38 16.71 -16.22
N ALA A 133 -1.40 17.56 -16.55
CA ALA A 133 -0.14 17.66 -15.83
C ALA A 133 -0.35 18.06 -14.36
N ARG A 134 -1.22 19.04 -14.07
CA ARG A 134 -1.60 19.43 -12.70
C ARG A 134 -2.27 18.28 -11.96
N GLY A 135 -3.16 17.53 -12.60
CA GLY A 135 -3.81 16.36 -12.02
C GLY A 135 -2.82 15.24 -11.67
N VAL A 136 -1.83 14.99 -12.53
CA VAL A 136 -0.75 14.03 -12.24
C VAL A 136 0.15 14.56 -11.14
N LEU A 137 0.57 15.83 -11.20
CA LEU A 137 1.45 16.46 -10.20
C LEU A 137 0.81 16.48 -8.81
N ALA A 138 -0.51 16.59 -8.71
CA ALA A 138 -1.23 16.44 -7.44
C ALA A 138 -1.00 15.06 -6.79
N GLN A 139 -0.64 14.02 -7.54
CA GLN A 139 -0.34 12.69 -6.98
C GLN A 139 1.11 12.55 -6.51
N TRP A 140 1.92 13.61 -6.60
CA TRP A 140 3.33 13.61 -6.22
C TRP A 140 3.59 14.45 -4.96
N PRO A 141 4.71 14.17 -4.26
CA PRO A 141 5.16 15.05 -3.18
C PRO A 141 5.40 16.47 -3.71
N LYS A 142 5.08 17.47 -2.89
CA LYS A 142 5.28 18.88 -3.26
C LYS A 142 6.76 19.18 -3.43
N ASP A 143 7.55 18.77 -2.45
CA ASP A 143 8.99 19.00 -2.40
C ASP A 143 9.76 17.87 -3.09
N GLU A 144 10.74 18.22 -3.94
CA GLU A 144 11.55 17.23 -4.67
C GLU A 144 12.39 16.34 -3.72
N ALA A 145 12.71 16.84 -2.52
CA ALA A 145 13.41 16.11 -1.48
C ALA A 145 12.61 14.91 -0.94
N ASP A 146 11.28 14.97 -1.01
CA ASP A 146 10.38 13.90 -0.57
C ASP A 146 10.08 12.87 -1.67
N VAL A 147 10.61 13.05 -2.89
CA VAL A 147 10.43 12.09 -3.98
C VAL A 147 11.10 10.77 -3.63
N LEU A 148 10.36 9.67 -3.78
CA LEU A 148 10.79 8.29 -3.58
C LEU A 148 11.09 7.60 -4.92
N PRO A 149 11.86 6.50 -4.92
CA PRO A 149 12.24 5.77 -6.14
C PRO A 149 11.05 5.18 -6.91
N MET A 150 9.96 4.84 -6.21
CA MET A 150 8.81 4.16 -6.81
C MET A 150 7.57 5.06 -6.86
N ALA A 151 6.76 4.83 -7.89
CA ALA A 151 5.55 5.62 -8.15
C ALA A 151 4.47 5.43 -7.07
N LEU A 152 4.44 4.26 -6.41
CA LEU A 152 3.56 4.00 -5.27
C LEU A 152 3.99 4.83 -4.05
N GLY A 153 5.29 4.81 -3.74
CA GLY A 153 5.87 5.61 -2.66
C GLY A 153 5.60 7.10 -2.84
N ASN A 154 5.77 7.62 -4.05
CA ASN A 154 5.46 9.02 -4.35
C ASN A 154 4.01 9.40 -4.02
N ARG A 155 3.04 8.52 -4.32
CA ARG A 155 1.61 8.76 -4.04
C ARG A 155 1.30 8.72 -2.55
N LEU A 156 1.84 7.73 -1.85
CA LEU A 156 1.66 7.61 -0.40
C LEU A 156 2.34 8.75 0.35
N ARG A 157 3.56 9.14 -0.06
CA ARG A 157 4.25 10.31 0.49
C ARG A 157 3.51 11.61 0.19
N ALA A 158 2.92 11.76 -1.00
CA ALA A 158 2.07 12.91 -1.33
C ALA A 158 0.87 13.01 -0.38
N MET A 159 0.21 11.89 -0.10
CA MET A 159 -0.87 11.80 0.88
C MET A 159 -0.38 12.15 2.29
N GLU A 160 0.72 11.56 2.76
CA GLU A 160 1.30 11.84 4.08
C GLU A 160 1.58 13.33 4.29
N ARG A 161 2.14 14.00 3.27
CA ARG A 161 2.44 15.43 3.34
C ARG A 161 1.20 16.30 3.21
N ARG A 162 0.22 15.93 2.39
CA ARG A 162 -0.94 16.80 2.12
C ARG A 162 -2.06 16.64 3.13
N GLY A 163 -2.29 15.42 3.62
CA GLY A 163 -3.52 15.04 4.32
C GLY A 163 -3.89 15.97 5.48
N ALA A 164 -2.89 16.47 6.22
CA ALA A 164 -3.12 17.32 7.38
C ALA A 164 -2.32 18.65 7.37
N ALA A 165 -1.50 18.90 6.36
CA ALA A 165 -0.65 20.11 6.29
C ALA A 165 -1.46 21.42 6.27
N GLY A 166 -2.67 21.39 5.70
CA GLY A 166 -3.61 22.51 5.74
C GLY A 166 -3.93 22.97 7.17
N TYR A 167 -3.82 22.08 8.15
CA TYR A 167 -4.12 22.32 9.57
C TYR A 167 -2.88 22.46 10.45
N GLY A 168 -1.68 22.45 9.86
CA GLY A 168 -0.41 22.48 10.60
C GLY A 168 -0.11 21.17 11.33
N MET A 169 -0.82 20.09 10.98
CA MET A 169 -0.63 18.76 11.56
C MET A 169 0.27 17.91 10.68
N ASP A 170 1.01 17.01 11.31
CA ASP A 170 1.60 15.87 10.61
C ASP A 170 0.55 14.75 10.46
N ALA A 171 0.19 14.41 9.22
CA ALA A 171 -0.85 13.41 8.98
C ALA A 171 -0.49 12.06 9.60
N VAL A 172 0.78 11.67 9.53
CA VAL A 172 1.28 10.39 10.05
C VAL A 172 1.11 10.30 11.56
N ARG A 173 1.44 11.37 12.28
CA ARG A 173 1.32 11.43 13.75
C ARG A 173 -0.12 11.61 14.23
N SER A 174 -0.93 12.37 13.49
CA SER A 174 -2.27 12.73 13.92
C SER A 174 -3.35 11.72 13.51
N PHE A 175 -3.13 10.94 12.46
CA PHE A 175 -4.13 10.01 11.94
C PHE A 175 -4.61 8.94 12.94
N PRO A 176 -3.78 8.33 13.80
CA PRO A 176 -4.27 7.34 14.79
C PRO A 176 -5.31 7.94 15.74
N ARG A 177 -5.13 9.20 16.10
CA ARG A 177 -6.03 9.92 17.01
C ARG A 177 -7.29 10.33 16.27
N LEU A 178 -7.13 10.82 15.04
CA LEU A 178 -8.26 11.10 14.16
C LEU A 178 -9.10 9.84 13.95
N TYR A 179 -8.47 8.69 13.71
CA TYR A 179 -9.12 7.41 13.47
C TYR A 179 -10.07 7.02 14.60
N LEU A 180 -9.66 7.24 15.86
CA LEU A 180 -10.52 7.00 17.04
C LEU A 180 -11.73 7.96 17.12
N ALA A 181 -11.62 9.15 16.53
CA ALA A 181 -12.70 10.14 16.46
C ALA A 181 -13.58 9.99 15.20
N LEU A 182 -13.23 9.13 14.25
CA LEU A 182 -14.00 8.97 13.02
C LEU A 182 -15.30 8.18 13.28
N PRO A 183 -16.44 8.62 12.72
CA PRO A 183 -17.65 7.82 12.74
C PRO A 183 -17.53 6.59 11.83
N ALA A 184 -18.37 5.58 12.07
CA ALA A 184 -18.42 4.37 11.24
C ALA A 184 -18.63 4.66 9.74
N SER A 185 -19.39 5.71 9.40
CA SER A 185 -19.63 6.14 8.02
C SER A 185 -18.35 6.60 7.29
N ALA A 186 -17.32 7.04 8.02
CA ALA A 186 -16.02 7.39 7.46
C ALA A 186 -15.02 6.22 7.56
N LEU A 187 -15.08 5.42 8.62
CA LEU A 187 -14.19 4.27 8.83
C LEU A 187 -14.37 3.18 7.79
N VAL A 188 -15.62 2.85 7.41
CA VAL A 188 -15.91 1.78 6.44
C VAL A 188 -15.27 2.05 5.06
N PRO A 189 -15.54 3.19 4.38
CA PRO A 189 -14.94 3.44 3.05
C PRO A 189 -13.41 3.61 3.13
N LEU A 190 -12.89 4.18 4.22
CA LEU A 190 -11.45 4.32 4.45
C LEU A 190 -10.75 2.96 4.59
N GLY A 191 -11.34 2.05 5.37
CA GLY A 191 -10.88 0.67 5.49
C GLY A 191 -10.92 -0.07 4.16
N GLN A 192 -12.04 0.02 3.43
CA GLN A 192 -12.16 -0.62 2.11
C GLN A 192 -11.12 -0.12 1.10
N ALA A 193 -10.82 1.18 1.07
CA ALA A 193 -9.79 1.72 0.19
C ALA A 193 -8.39 1.25 0.60
N ARG A 194 -8.14 1.09 1.91
CA ARG A 194 -6.90 0.50 2.42
C ARG A 194 -6.77 -0.96 2.01
N ASP A 195 -7.82 -1.74 2.18
CA ASP A 195 -7.85 -3.16 1.83
C ASP A 195 -7.62 -3.37 0.32
N GLN A 196 -8.20 -2.51 -0.52
CA GLN A 196 -7.98 -2.55 -1.98
C GLN A 196 -6.52 -2.29 -2.36
N LEU A 197 -5.88 -1.33 -1.69
CA LEU A 197 -4.45 -1.05 -1.88
C LEU A 197 -3.61 -2.26 -1.44
N ASP A 198 -3.86 -2.79 -0.26
CA ASP A 198 -3.10 -3.91 0.30
C ASP A 198 -3.27 -5.18 -0.56
N ALA A 199 -4.48 -5.46 -1.06
CA ALA A 199 -4.74 -6.56 -1.98
C ALA A 199 -4.00 -6.39 -3.31
N ALA A 200 -4.01 -5.21 -3.92
CA ALA A 200 -3.31 -4.96 -5.18
C ALA A 200 -1.79 -5.13 -5.05
N VAL A 201 -1.21 -4.69 -3.92
CA VAL A 201 0.21 -4.91 -3.60
C VAL A 201 0.52 -6.40 -3.45
N ARG A 202 -0.33 -7.17 -2.74
CA ARG A 202 -0.15 -8.62 -2.59
C ARG A 202 -0.20 -9.35 -3.92
N PHE A 203 -1.19 -9.07 -4.75
CA PHE A 203 -1.29 -9.68 -6.08
C PHE A 203 -0.09 -9.34 -6.96
N CYS A 204 0.38 -8.09 -6.93
CA CYS A 204 1.61 -7.68 -7.62
C CYS A 204 2.79 -8.59 -7.23
N PHE A 205 2.99 -8.82 -5.94
CA PHE A 205 4.08 -9.66 -5.44
C PHE A 205 3.89 -11.14 -5.78
N VAL A 206 2.71 -11.69 -5.56
CA VAL A 206 2.37 -13.08 -5.86
C VAL A 206 2.58 -13.40 -7.34
N PHE A 207 2.13 -12.52 -8.24
CA PHE A 207 2.34 -12.70 -9.67
C PHE A 207 3.80 -12.54 -10.08
N ALA A 208 4.56 -11.64 -9.44
CA ALA A 208 5.99 -11.50 -9.69
C ALA A 208 6.77 -12.76 -9.27
N VAL A 209 6.53 -13.25 -8.04
CA VAL A 209 7.16 -14.48 -7.53
C VAL A 209 6.72 -15.69 -8.35
N GLY A 210 5.42 -15.81 -8.62
CA GLY A 210 4.87 -16.87 -9.46
C GLY A 210 5.49 -16.87 -10.85
N SER A 211 5.70 -15.71 -11.46
CA SER A 211 6.40 -15.57 -12.74
C SER A 211 7.84 -16.06 -12.65
N VAL A 212 8.63 -15.61 -11.66
CA VAL A 212 10.04 -16.03 -11.51
C VAL A 212 10.17 -17.53 -11.25
N VAL A 213 9.38 -18.08 -10.30
CA VAL A 213 9.42 -19.49 -9.94
C VAL A 213 8.96 -20.37 -11.10
N SER A 214 7.84 -20.03 -11.74
CA SER A 214 7.35 -20.80 -12.90
C SER A 214 8.29 -20.69 -14.11
N ALA A 215 8.95 -19.54 -14.33
CA ALA A 215 9.98 -19.41 -15.36
C ALA A 215 11.16 -20.36 -15.10
N GLY A 216 11.63 -20.45 -13.86
CA GLY A 216 12.68 -21.41 -13.48
C GLY A 216 12.28 -22.87 -13.72
N LEU A 217 11.03 -23.23 -13.38
CA LEU A 217 10.51 -24.59 -13.60
C LEU A 217 10.26 -24.92 -15.07
N LEU A 218 9.95 -23.92 -15.90
CA LEU A 218 9.49 -24.09 -17.28
C LEU A 218 10.52 -23.65 -18.33
N VAL A 219 11.72 -23.24 -17.93
CA VAL A 219 12.76 -22.72 -18.85
C VAL A 219 13.12 -23.71 -19.97
N ALA A 220 13.09 -25.00 -19.68
CA ALA A 220 13.37 -26.07 -20.64
C ALA A 220 12.19 -26.40 -21.58
N HIS A 221 11.02 -25.77 -21.39
CA HIS A 221 9.74 -26.22 -21.96
C HIS A 221 9.07 -25.21 -22.89
N GLY A 222 9.86 -24.43 -23.64
CA GLY A 222 9.44 -23.66 -24.82
C GLY A 222 8.15 -22.83 -24.65
N TRP A 223 7.04 -23.32 -25.21
CA TRP A 223 5.74 -22.63 -25.20
C TRP A 223 5.13 -22.46 -23.80
N TRP A 224 5.53 -23.28 -22.83
CA TRP A 224 5.10 -23.13 -21.44
C TRP A 224 5.62 -21.84 -20.78
N LEU A 225 6.59 -21.14 -21.38
CA LEU A 225 7.04 -19.82 -20.94
C LEU A 225 5.98 -18.72 -21.12
N LEU A 226 4.87 -18.99 -21.84
CA LEU A 226 3.72 -18.09 -21.87
C LEU A 226 3.06 -17.94 -20.49
N LEU A 227 3.12 -18.95 -19.63
CA LEU A 227 2.61 -18.88 -18.27
C LEU A 227 3.36 -17.85 -17.40
N PRO A 228 4.70 -17.94 -17.21
CA PRO A 228 5.44 -16.93 -16.46
C PRO A 228 5.36 -15.54 -17.10
N LEU A 229 5.24 -15.43 -18.42
CA LEU A 229 5.00 -14.16 -19.10
C LEU A 229 3.63 -13.58 -18.74
N GLY A 230 2.57 -14.38 -18.78
CA GLY A 230 1.22 -13.98 -18.37
C GLY A 230 1.19 -13.50 -16.92
N LEU A 231 1.87 -14.22 -16.01
CA LEU A 231 2.02 -13.81 -14.61
C LEU A 231 2.79 -12.49 -14.49
N ALA A 232 3.86 -12.27 -15.26
CA ALA A 232 4.58 -10.99 -15.26
C ALA A 232 3.68 -9.83 -15.70
N VAL A 233 2.86 -10.02 -16.74
CA VAL A 233 1.86 -9.03 -17.18
C VAL A 233 0.83 -8.75 -16.08
N MET A 234 0.32 -9.79 -15.41
CA MET A 234 -0.60 -9.65 -14.29
C MET A 234 0.03 -8.93 -13.08
N SER A 235 1.33 -9.13 -12.83
CA SER A 235 2.07 -8.38 -11.81
C SER A 235 2.09 -6.88 -12.14
N VAL A 236 2.42 -6.52 -13.38
CA VAL A 236 2.43 -5.12 -13.83
C VAL A 236 1.03 -4.51 -13.76
N ALA A 237 -0.01 -5.24 -14.17
CA ALA A 237 -1.40 -4.81 -14.04
C ALA A 237 -1.80 -4.56 -12.58
N SER A 238 -1.41 -5.46 -11.68
CA SER A 238 -1.65 -5.33 -10.24
C SER A 238 -0.90 -4.15 -9.62
N TYR A 239 0.34 -3.87 -10.05
CA TYR A 239 1.06 -2.67 -9.63
C TYR A 239 0.31 -1.40 -10.06
N ARG A 240 -0.21 -1.35 -11.29
CA ARG A 240 -1.02 -0.22 -11.76
C ARG A 240 -2.30 -0.07 -10.94
N ALA A 241 -2.97 -1.17 -10.59
CA ALA A 241 -4.12 -1.16 -9.70
C ALA A 241 -3.76 -0.60 -8.32
N ALA A 242 -2.60 -0.96 -7.76
CA ALA A 242 -2.11 -0.42 -6.49
C ALA A 242 -1.88 1.09 -6.55
N LEU A 243 -1.40 1.63 -7.68
CA LEU A 243 -1.26 3.08 -7.87
C LEU A 243 -2.62 3.80 -7.81
N VAL A 244 -3.66 3.25 -8.44
CA VAL A 244 -5.01 3.82 -8.43
C VAL A 244 -5.61 3.73 -7.03
N ALA A 245 -5.48 2.57 -6.38
CA ALA A 245 -5.96 2.35 -5.01
C ALA A 245 -5.27 3.30 -4.00
N ALA A 246 -3.98 3.56 -4.16
CA ALA A 246 -3.25 4.52 -3.32
C ALA A 246 -3.76 5.96 -3.47
N VAL A 247 -4.13 6.39 -4.69
CA VAL A 247 -4.74 7.72 -4.90
C VAL A 247 -6.10 7.80 -4.21
N ASN A 248 -6.94 6.77 -4.37
CA ASN A 248 -8.26 6.72 -3.73
C ASN A 248 -8.16 6.74 -2.19
N TYR A 249 -7.30 5.87 -1.63
CA TYR A 249 -7.03 5.84 -0.19
C TYR A 249 -6.53 7.21 0.31
N GLY A 250 -5.61 7.85 -0.42
CA GLY A 250 -5.10 9.15 -0.02
C GLY A 250 -6.09 10.30 -0.11
N ALA A 251 -7.01 10.24 -1.06
CA ALA A 251 -8.13 11.18 -1.14
C ALA A 251 -9.06 11.04 0.07
N LEU A 252 -9.39 9.81 0.48
CA LEU A 252 -10.21 9.55 1.66
C LEU A 252 -9.53 9.95 2.96
N VAL A 253 -8.22 9.70 3.12
CA VAL A 253 -7.45 10.19 4.27
C VAL A 253 -7.49 11.72 4.34
N SER A 254 -7.26 12.39 3.21
CA SER A 254 -7.32 13.87 3.15
C SER A 254 -8.73 14.39 3.47
N ALA A 255 -9.77 13.74 2.94
CA ALA A 255 -11.16 14.07 3.24
C ALA A 255 -11.49 13.86 4.73
N ALA A 256 -10.96 12.80 5.34
CA ALA A 256 -11.15 12.53 6.77
C ALA A 256 -10.57 13.67 7.62
N PHE A 257 -9.36 14.15 7.31
CA PHE A 257 -8.82 15.34 7.98
C PHE A 257 -9.69 16.57 7.70
N ASN A 258 -10.05 16.81 6.45
CA ASN A 258 -10.81 18.01 6.08
C ASN A 258 -12.15 18.10 6.80
N VAL A 259 -12.85 16.98 6.95
CA VAL A 259 -14.19 16.93 7.56
C VAL A 259 -14.11 16.81 9.09
N TYR A 260 -13.19 16.01 9.63
CA TYR A 260 -13.21 15.63 11.05
C TYR A 260 -12.10 16.24 11.91
N HIS A 261 -11.25 17.14 11.38
CA HIS A 261 -10.24 17.81 12.20
C HIS A 261 -10.84 18.56 13.40
N LEU A 262 -11.96 19.29 13.24
CA LEU A 262 -12.61 19.95 14.38
C LEU A 262 -13.21 18.96 15.37
N ARG A 263 -13.74 17.84 14.89
CA ARG A 263 -14.24 16.78 15.76
C ARG A 263 -13.13 16.23 16.66
N LEU A 264 -11.91 16.07 16.13
CA LEU A 264 -10.77 15.67 16.95
C LEU A 264 -10.51 16.66 18.11
N LEU A 265 -10.72 17.97 17.91
CA LEU A 265 -10.62 18.96 18.98
C LEU A 265 -11.76 18.82 20.00
N ASP A 266 -12.99 18.65 19.52
CA ASP A 266 -14.18 18.47 20.37
C ASP A 266 -14.03 17.23 21.28
N GLU A 267 -13.62 16.09 20.72
CA GLU A 267 -13.42 14.83 21.45
C GLU A 267 -12.24 14.89 22.45
N THR A 268 -11.27 15.78 22.23
CA THR A 268 -10.17 16.04 23.17
C THR A 268 -10.48 17.17 24.16
N GLY A 269 -11.67 17.79 24.07
CA GLY A 269 -12.11 18.89 24.92
C GLY A 269 -11.41 20.22 24.65
N VAL A 270 -10.64 20.32 23.56
CA VAL A 270 -9.95 21.56 23.18
C VAL A 270 -10.98 22.61 22.78
N LEU A 271 -10.77 23.85 23.21
CA LEU A 271 -11.69 24.95 22.91
C LEU A 271 -11.85 25.09 21.38
N ARG A 272 -13.11 25.13 20.93
CA ARG A 272 -13.42 25.18 19.51
C ARG A 272 -12.90 26.48 18.87
N PRO A 273 -12.09 26.40 17.80
CA PRO A 273 -11.52 27.57 17.16
C PRO A 273 -12.59 28.37 16.39
N THR A 274 -12.43 29.69 16.35
CA THR A 274 -13.34 30.63 15.66
C THR A 274 -12.94 30.92 14.22
N ASP A 275 -11.69 30.65 13.85
CA ASP A 275 -11.15 30.88 12.51
C ASP A 275 -10.09 29.81 12.15
N THR A 276 -9.63 29.83 10.89
CA THR A 276 -8.66 28.86 10.36
C THR A 276 -7.28 28.98 10.99
N ALA A 277 -6.85 30.18 11.39
CA ALA A 277 -5.56 30.40 12.04
C ALA A 277 -5.58 29.89 13.49
N ALA A 278 -6.68 30.11 14.21
CA ALA A 278 -6.95 29.57 15.54
C ALA A 278 -7.02 28.05 15.50
N ALA A 279 -7.67 27.47 14.48
CA ALA A 279 -7.72 26.01 14.29
C ALA A 279 -6.32 25.43 14.10
N ARG A 280 -5.50 26.06 13.24
CA ARG A 280 -4.10 25.65 13.03
C ARG A 280 -3.29 25.72 14.33
N ARG A 281 -3.40 26.80 15.10
CA ARG A 281 -2.72 26.95 16.39
C ARG A 281 -3.17 25.88 17.40
N ALA A 282 -4.46 25.59 17.48
CA ALA A 282 -5.02 24.58 18.38
C ALA A 282 -4.47 23.18 18.05
N HIS A 283 -4.48 22.80 16.77
CA HIS A 283 -3.92 21.52 16.32
C HIS A 283 -2.43 21.40 16.60
N VAL A 284 -1.66 22.46 16.32
CA VAL A 284 -0.22 22.51 16.57
C VAL A 284 0.12 22.42 18.07
N ALA A 285 -0.70 23.03 18.93
CA ALA A 285 -0.55 22.93 20.39
C ALA A 285 -0.93 21.54 20.90
N LEU A 286 -2.03 20.97 20.40
CA LEU A 286 -2.47 19.61 20.73
C LEU A 286 -1.43 18.56 20.34
N GLU A 287 -0.88 18.64 19.12
CA GLU A 287 0.15 17.72 18.65
C GLU A 287 1.42 17.81 19.51
N ALA A 288 1.87 19.03 19.86
CA ALA A 288 3.03 19.25 20.72
C ALA A 288 2.86 18.61 22.10
N MET A 289 1.74 18.90 22.77
CA MET A 289 1.39 18.31 24.07
C MET A 289 1.43 16.77 24.01
N GLN A 290 0.86 16.20 22.95
CA GLN A 290 0.80 14.75 22.79
C GLN A 290 2.14 14.10 22.41
N THR A 291 3.12 14.88 21.95
CA THR A 291 4.51 14.43 21.77
C THR A 291 5.38 14.63 23.00
N GLY A 292 4.82 15.10 24.12
CA GLY A 292 5.52 15.32 25.38
C GLY A 292 6.13 16.72 25.53
N ASP A 293 5.83 17.66 24.63
CA ASP A 293 6.22 19.05 24.78
C ASP A 293 5.23 19.79 25.68
N SER A 294 5.65 20.09 26.91
CA SER A 294 4.87 20.81 27.92
C SER A 294 4.98 22.32 27.83
N THR A 295 5.77 22.87 26.90
CA THR A 295 5.98 24.33 26.78
C THR A 295 4.79 25.06 26.17
N ARG A 296 3.87 24.34 25.52
CA ARG A 296 2.67 24.90 24.89
C ARG A 296 1.43 24.62 25.71
N SER A 297 0.68 25.67 26.03
CA SER A 297 -0.61 25.56 26.70
C SER A 297 -1.74 25.26 25.71
N VAL A 298 -2.53 24.23 26.01
CA VAL A 298 -3.76 23.89 25.29
C VAL A 298 -4.94 24.41 26.11
N ARG A 299 -5.81 25.20 25.49
CA ARG A 299 -7.03 25.71 26.14
C ARG A 299 -8.14 24.68 25.98
N TYR A 300 -8.76 24.29 27.08
CA TYR A 300 -9.91 23.39 27.10
C TYR A 300 -11.20 24.17 27.26
N ALA A 301 -12.30 23.65 26.71
CA ALA A 301 -13.63 24.17 27.00
C ALA A 301 -13.96 23.89 28.49
N PRO A 302 -14.57 24.84 29.20
CA PRO A 302 -15.10 24.56 30.54
C PRO A 302 -16.14 23.44 30.42
N LYS A 303 -16.03 22.43 31.29
CA LYS A 303 -17.03 21.37 31.41
C LYS A 303 -18.26 21.87 32.15
#